data_AF-A0A5J4V8P8-F1
#
_entry.id   AF-A0A5J4V8P8-F1
#
_cell.length_a   1.000
_cell.length_b   1.000
_cell.length_c   1.000
_cell.angle_alpha   90.00
_cell.angle_beta   90.00
_cell.angle_gamma   90.00
#
_symmetry.space_group_name_H-M   'P 1'
#
loop_
_entity.id
_entity.type
_entity.pdbx_description
1 polymer ?
#
loop_
_entity_poly.entity_id
_entity_poly.type
_entity_poly.pdbx_seq_one_letter_code
_entity_poly.pdbx_strand_id
1 'polypeptide(L)'
;MSPPMQKHQQKKIEILFPKINIFFCYLRQFANLTGSEIIYTTFLDQKLIESEKQDSDSDSDKDRIIINDMNIGTVLICAVILAMKMMQDVVKCTNYWQAKAFGMNLYLLNQSQMIFFIQLDCNVVLERKQFIRVYSLIKQTSES
;
A
#
# COMPACT_ATOMS: atom_id res chain seq x y z
N MET A 1 35.31 1.25 1.74
CA MET A 1 34.51 1.59 2.93
C MET A 1 33.09 1.91 2.47
N SER A 2 32.16 0.95 2.55
CA SER A 2 30.74 1.26 2.29
C SER A 2 30.19 2.10 3.44
N PRO A 3 29.38 3.16 3.21
CA PRO A 3 29.03 4.11 4.24
C PRO A 3 28.11 3.45 5.28
N PRO A 4 28.21 3.82 6.57
CA PRO A 4 27.36 3.28 7.65
C PRO A 4 25.85 3.42 7.40
N MET A 5 25.44 4.34 6.52
CA MET A 5 24.06 4.56 6.09
C MET A 5 23.43 3.37 5.34
N GLN A 6 24.21 2.70 4.46
CA GLN A 6 23.71 1.56 3.67
C GLN A 6 23.43 0.33 4.54
N LYS A 7 24.26 0.08 5.56
CA LYS A 7 24.05 -1.02 6.51
C LYS A 7 22.80 -0.83 7.36
N HIS A 8 22.49 0.40 7.75
CA HIS A 8 21.32 0.68 8.57
C HIS A 8 20.02 0.51 7.78
N GLN A 9 19.98 1.00 6.53
CA GLN A 9 18.83 0.80 5.63
C GLN A 9 18.62 -0.68 5.28
N GLN A 10 19.70 -1.41 4.98
CA GLN A 10 19.62 -2.85 4.69
C GLN A 10 19.01 -3.62 5.87
N LYS A 11 19.48 -3.34 7.09
CA LYS A 11 18.96 -3.97 8.30
C LYS A 11 17.49 -3.61 8.58
N LYS A 12 17.06 -2.39 8.23
CA LYS A 12 15.63 -2.01 8.29
C LYS A 12 14.79 -2.84 7.32
N ILE A 13 15.25 -2.99 6.07
CA ILE A 13 14.57 -3.80 5.05
C ILE A 13 14.44 -5.27 5.53
N GLU A 14 15.51 -5.85 6.05
CA GLU A 14 15.52 -7.23 6.59
C GLU A 14 14.50 -7.46 7.71
N ILE A 15 14.21 -6.43 8.53
CA ILE A 15 13.22 -6.51 9.61
C ILE A 15 11.80 -6.24 9.10
N LEU A 16 11.65 -5.30 8.17
CA LEU A 16 10.35 -4.84 7.69
C LEU A 16 9.71 -5.83 6.72
N PHE A 17 10.52 -6.45 5.86
CA PHE A 17 10.03 -7.40 4.85
C PHE A 17 9.26 -8.59 5.45
N PRO A 18 9.77 -9.30 6.49
CA PRO A 18 9.01 -10.35 7.16
C PRO A 18 7.69 -9.85 7.76
N LYS A 19 7.66 -8.64 8.32
CA LYS A 19 6.44 -8.05 8.92
C LYS A 19 5.37 -7.78 7.85
N ILE A 20 5.78 -7.22 6.71
CA ILE A 20 4.88 -6.98 5.57
C ILE A 20 4.36 -8.31 5.02
N ASN A 21 5.21 -9.33 4.89
CA ASN A 21 4.76 -10.66 4.45
C ASN A 21 3.74 -11.28 5.41
N ILE A 22 4.00 -11.22 6.73
CA ILE A 22 3.05 -11.71 7.75
C ILE A 22 1.72 -10.93 7.65
N PHE A 23 1.77 -9.63 7.41
CA PHE A 23 0.58 -8.80 7.22
C PHE A 23 -0.24 -9.26 6.01
N PHE A 24 0.37 -9.49 4.84
CA PHE A 24 -0.35 -10.00 3.68
C PHE A 24 -0.86 -11.44 3.87
N CYS A 25 -0.12 -12.29 4.59
CA CYS A 25 -0.61 -13.61 4.99
C CYS A 25 -1.86 -13.51 5.87
N TYR A 26 -1.85 -12.61 6.86
CA TYR A 26 -3.01 -12.33 7.71
C TYR A 26 -4.20 -11.86 6.88
N LEU A 27 -4.01 -10.92 5.95
CA LEU A 27 -5.08 -10.43 5.08
C LEU A 27 -5.66 -11.52 4.18
N ARG A 28 -4.82 -12.38 3.61
CA ARG A 28 -5.26 -13.50 2.78
C ARG A 28 -6.13 -14.47 3.57
N GLN A 29 -5.80 -14.74 4.83
CA GLN A 29 -6.56 -15.66 5.68
C GLN A 29 -7.83 -15.01 6.24
N PHE A 30 -7.75 -13.74 6.66
CA PHE A 30 -8.81 -13.10 7.43
C PHE A 30 -9.80 -12.32 6.57
N ALA A 31 -9.32 -11.70 5.48
CA ALA A 31 -10.14 -10.89 4.57
C ALA A 31 -10.37 -11.59 3.20
N ASN A 32 -9.91 -12.83 3.04
CA ASN A 32 -9.97 -13.59 1.78
C ASN A 32 -9.36 -12.83 0.58
N LEU A 33 -8.28 -12.09 0.83
CA LEU A 33 -7.60 -11.31 -0.19
C LEU A 33 -7.06 -12.22 -1.31
N THR A 34 -7.47 -11.94 -2.53
CA THR A 34 -7.07 -12.65 -3.75
C THR A 34 -5.69 -12.18 -4.24
N GLY A 35 -5.06 -12.99 -5.09
CA GLY A 35 -3.79 -12.59 -5.71
C GLY A 35 -3.91 -11.30 -6.54
N SER A 36 -5.05 -11.09 -7.19
CA SER A 36 -5.31 -9.88 -7.96
C SER A 36 -5.41 -8.63 -7.08
N GLU A 37 -6.03 -8.74 -5.91
CA GLU A 37 -6.09 -7.63 -4.93
C GLU A 37 -4.71 -7.30 -4.36
N ILE A 38 -3.83 -8.29 -4.18
CA ILE A 38 -2.43 -8.06 -3.79
C ILE A 38 -1.66 -7.30 -4.88
N ILE A 39 -1.85 -7.68 -6.15
CA ILE A 39 -1.24 -7.00 -7.30
C ILE A 39 -1.74 -5.55 -7.38
N TYR A 40 -3.05 -5.34 -7.20
CA TYR A 40 -3.63 -3.99 -7.20
C TYR A 40 -3.12 -3.17 -6.01
N THR A 41 -3.03 -3.75 -4.82
CA THR A 41 -2.43 -3.08 -3.65
C THR A 41 -1.01 -2.61 -3.97
N THR A 42 -0.19 -3.48 -4.56
CA THR A 42 1.19 -3.15 -4.96
C THR A 42 1.22 -2.00 -5.99
N PHE A 43 0.29 -2.00 -6.95
CA PHE A 43 0.15 -0.91 -7.91
C PHE A 43 -0.20 0.42 -7.23
N LEU A 44 -1.13 0.43 -6.26
CA LEU A 44 -1.53 1.65 -5.54
C LEU A 44 -0.37 2.20 -4.71
N ASP A 45 0.38 1.34 -4.03
CA ASP A 45 1.57 1.74 -3.27
C ASP A 45 2.66 2.31 -4.18
N GLN A 46 2.92 1.67 -5.33
CA GLN A 46 3.87 2.19 -6.33
C GLN A 46 3.43 3.56 -6.84
N LYS A 47 2.14 3.72 -7.15
CA LYS A 47 1.60 4.99 -7.62
C LYS A 47 1.71 6.10 -6.58
N LEU A 48 1.48 5.80 -5.30
CA LEU A 48 1.69 6.77 -4.22
C LEU A 48 3.16 7.18 -4.13
N ILE A 49 4.09 6.22 -4.16
CA ILE A 49 5.54 6.51 -4.10
C ILE A 49 5.99 7.36 -5.31
N GLU A 50 5.44 7.08 -6.49
CA GLU A 50 5.72 7.89 -7.70
C GLU A 50 5.15 9.30 -7.58
N SER A 51 3.95 9.44 -6.99
CA SER A 51 3.34 10.75 -6.72
C SER A 51 4.16 11.58 -5.72
N GLU A 52 4.83 10.95 -4.74
CA GLU A 52 5.74 11.65 -3.83
C GLU A 52 6.96 12.24 -4.56
N LYS A 53 7.46 11.54 -5.59
CA LYS A 53 8.69 11.92 -6.32
C LYS A 53 8.48 12.98 -7.40
N GLN A 54 7.34 13.00 -8.09
CA GLN A 54 7.09 13.99 -9.15
C GLN A 54 6.92 15.41 -8.61
N ASP A 55 6.57 15.49 -7.34
CA ASP A 55 6.00 16.67 -6.73
C ASP A 55 7.04 17.37 -5.83
N SER A 56 8.17 16.72 -5.52
CA SER A 56 9.34 17.31 -4.86
C SER A 56 10.04 18.39 -5.70
N ASP A 57 9.74 18.47 -7.00
CA ASP A 57 10.25 19.50 -7.91
C ASP A 57 9.32 20.73 -8.00
N SER A 58 8.16 20.72 -7.32
CA SER A 58 7.19 21.82 -7.33
C SER A 58 6.88 22.33 -5.92
N ASP A 59 7.17 23.62 -5.73
CA ASP A 59 7.18 24.41 -4.48
C ASP A 59 5.76 24.71 -3.94
N SER A 60 4.85 23.74 -3.92
CA SER A 60 3.49 23.94 -3.43
C SER A 60 3.21 23.17 -2.13
N ASP A 61 2.89 23.91 -1.08
CA ASP A 61 2.37 23.49 0.23
C ASP A 61 1.06 22.67 0.12
N LYS A 62 1.12 21.46 -0.45
CA LYS A 62 0.06 20.47 -0.29
C LYS A 62 0.47 19.51 0.82
N ASP A 63 -0.44 19.25 1.76
CA ASP A 63 -0.31 18.20 2.77
C ASP A 63 -0.17 16.82 2.08
N ARG A 64 1.07 16.43 1.75
CA ARG A 64 1.43 15.17 1.10
C ARG A 64 1.73 14.08 2.15
N ILE A 65 1.38 12.82 1.88
CA ILE A 65 1.78 11.69 2.72
C ILE A 65 3.23 11.42 2.35
N ILE A 66 4.14 11.80 3.24
CA ILE A 66 5.52 11.33 3.21
C ILE A 66 5.53 9.98 3.92
N ILE A 67 5.82 8.89 3.19
CA ILE A 67 5.85 7.54 3.75
C ILE A 67 7.04 7.43 4.71
N ASN A 68 6.76 7.06 5.96
CA ASN A 68 7.77 6.88 7.00
C ASN A 68 7.41 5.71 7.92
N ASP A 69 8.33 5.40 8.84
CA ASP A 69 8.19 4.26 9.76
C ASP A 69 6.92 4.35 10.64
N MET A 70 6.35 5.54 10.86
CA MET A 70 5.16 5.74 11.70
C MET A 70 3.84 5.55 10.94
N ASN A 71 3.82 5.76 9.62
CA ASN A 71 2.58 5.73 8.83
C ASN A 71 2.51 4.61 7.80
N ILE A 72 3.60 3.87 7.54
CA ILE A 72 3.64 2.81 6.53
C ILE A 72 2.55 1.75 6.72
N GLY A 73 2.24 1.37 7.97
CA GLY A 73 1.17 0.41 8.25
C GLY A 73 -0.20 0.93 7.82
N THR A 74 -0.49 2.20 8.10
CA THR A 74 -1.74 2.87 7.69
C THR A 74 -1.84 2.98 6.18
N VAL A 75 -0.74 3.31 5.50
CA VAL A 75 -0.67 3.40 4.03
C VAL A 75 -1.02 2.04 3.41
N LEU A 76 -0.37 0.96 3.86
CA LEU A 76 -0.64 -0.40 3.39
C LEU A 76 -2.11 -0.81 3.61
N ILE A 77 -2.67 -0.48 4.78
CA ILE A 77 -4.09 -0.75 5.06
C ILE A 77 -5.01 0.01 4.10
N CYS A 78 -4.71 1.28 3.81
CA CYS A 78 -5.51 2.08 2.88
C CYS A 78 -5.44 1.52 1.45
N ALA A 79 -4.26 1.13 0.98
CA ALA A 79 -4.07 0.51 -0.32
C ALA A 79 -4.86 -0.80 -0.46
N VAL A 80 -4.82 -1.67 0.55
CA VAL A 80 -5.56 -2.94 0.56
C VAL A 80 -7.07 -2.71 0.52
N ILE A 81 -7.58 -1.82 1.38
CA ILE A 81 -9.02 -1.54 1.43
C ILE A 81 -9.50 -0.95 0.11
N LEU A 82 -8.72 -0.05 -0.49
CA LEU A 82 -9.05 0.55 -1.77
C LEU A 82 -9.03 -0.50 -2.89
N ALA A 83 -8.03 -1.38 -2.92
CA ALA A 83 -7.97 -2.50 -3.86
C ALA A 83 -9.22 -3.40 -3.75
N MET A 84 -9.61 -3.78 -2.53
CA MET A 84 -10.84 -4.57 -2.31
C MET A 84 -12.07 -3.83 -2.83
N LYS A 85 -12.21 -2.52 -2.55
CA LYS A 85 -13.34 -1.72 -3.01
C LYS A 85 -13.42 -1.58 -4.53
N MET A 86 -12.27 -1.52 -5.20
CA MET A 86 -12.21 -1.39 -6.66
C MET A 86 -12.42 -2.71 -7.39
N MET A 87 -12.09 -3.85 -6.75
CA MET A 87 -12.15 -5.17 -7.40
C MET A 87 -13.37 -6.01 -7.03
N GLN A 88 -14.01 -5.74 -5.90
CA GLN A 88 -15.15 -6.53 -5.44
C GLN A 88 -16.46 -5.87 -5.86
N ASP A 89 -17.28 -6.60 -6.63
CA ASP A 89 -18.63 -6.16 -7.00
C ASP A 89 -19.57 -6.04 -5.79
N VAL A 90 -19.29 -6.82 -4.73
CA VAL A 90 -20.03 -6.80 -3.47
C VAL A 90 -19.06 -6.51 -2.33
N VAL A 91 -19.34 -5.45 -1.58
CA VAL A 91 -18.54 -5.08 -0.40
C VAL A 91 -18.75 -6.14 0.69
N LYS A 92 -17.78 -7.06 0.83
CA LYS A 92 -17.83 -8.13 1.84
C LYS A 92 -17.53 -7.64 3.26
N CYS A 93 -16.69 -6.61 3.37
CA CYS A 93 -16.22 -6.07 4.64
C CYS A 93 -16.52 -4.58 4.72
N THR A 94 -17.28 -4.16 5.73
CA THR A 94 -17.52 -2.73 5.97
C THR A 94 -16.29 -2.08 6.60
N ASN A 95 -16.17 -0.75 6.44
CA ASN A 95 -15.11 0.03 7.09
C ASN A 95 -15.11 -0.17 8.62
N TYR A 96 -16.28 -0.38 9.25
CA TYR A 96 -16.37 -0.69 10.68
C TYR A 96 -15.69 -2.02 11.02
N TRP A 97 -15.96 -3.08 10.26
CA TRP A 97 -15.33 -4.38 10.46
C TRP A 97 -13.82 -4.31 10.23
N GLN A 98 -13.39 -3.60 9.19
CA GLN A 98 -11.97 -3.38 8.88
C GLN A 98 -11.26 -2.59 9.99
N ALA A 99 -11.87 -1.51 10.49
CA ALA A 99 -11.34 -0.74 11.61
C ALA A 99 -11.11 -1.63 12.85
N LYS A 100 -12.07 -2.49 13.17
CA LYS A 100 -11.93 -3.46 14.27
C LYS A 100 -10.83 -4.49 14.00
N ALA A 101 -10.74 -5.02 12.78
CA ALA A 101 -9.73 -6.01 12.39
C ALA A 101 -8.31 -5.45 12.51
N PHE A 102 -8.10 -4.20 12.11
CA PHE A 102 -6.80 -3.54 12.16
C PHE A 102 -6.51 -2.81 13.48
N GLY A 103 -7.44 -2.85 14.44
CA GLY A 103 -7.29 -2.12 15.71
C GLY A 103 -7.25 -0.61 15.54
N MET A 104 -7.84 -0.08 14.47
CA MET A 104 -7.87 1.35 14.16
C MET A 104 -9.19 1.99 14.59
N ASN A 105 -9.12 3.27 14.95
CA ASN A 105 -10.34 4.07 15.10
C ASN A 105 -11.03 4.22 13.73
N LEU A 106 -12.35 4.02 13.67
CA LEU A 106 -13.11 4.10 12.42
C LEU A 106 -13.02 5.47 11.73
N TYR A 107 -13.10 6.55 12.51
CA TYR A 107 -12.97 7.91 11.97
C TYR A 107 -11.57 8.11 11.37
N LEU A 108 -10.53 7.70 12.09
CA LEU A 108 -9.16 7.76 11.57
C LEU A 108 -8.99 6.93 10.29
N LEU A 109 -9.50 5.70 10.28
CA LEU A 109 -9.43 4.84 9.10
C LEU A 109 -10.11 5.48 7.88
N ASN A 110 -11.30 6.06 8.06
CA ASN A 110 -12.01 6.74 6.98
C ASN A 110 -11.24 7.96 6.46
N GLN A 111 -10.69 8.77 7.37
CA GLN A 111 -9.88 9.93 7.00
C GLN A 111 -8.62 9.50 6.25
N SER A 112 -7.89 8.49 6.74
CA SER A 112 -6.71 7.97 6.07
C SER A 112 -7.02 7.43 4.67
N GLN A 113 -8.14 6.71 4.49
CA GLN A 113 -8.58 6.25 3.17
C GLN A 113 -8.85 7.42 2.21
N MET A 114 -9.51 8.47 2.69
CA MET A 114 -9.82 9.65 1.88
C MET A 114 -8.53 10.38 1.46
N ILE A 115 -7.62 10.64 2.40
CA ILE A 115 -6.35 11.32 2.11
C ILE A 115 -5.53 10.50 1.11
N PHE A 116 -5.43 9.18 1.32
CA PHE A 116 -4.73 8.28 0.39
C PHE A 116 -5.33 8.36 -1.02
N PHE A 117 -6.66 8.34 -1.15
CA PHE A 117 -7.34 8.43 -2.44
C PHE A 117 -7.12 9.78 -3.14
N ILE A 118 -7.15 10.88 -2.40
CA ILE A 118 -6.90 12.23 -2.92
C ILE A 118 -5.46 12.35 -3.43
N GLN A 119 -4.49 11.75 -2.75
CA GLN A 119 -3.08 11.82 -3.17
C GLN A 119 -2.77 10.97 -4.40
N LEU A 120 -3.60 9.97 -4.69
CA LEU A 120 -3.59 9.30 -5.99
C LEU A 120 -4.27 10.11 -7.09
N ASP A 121 -4.59 11.39 -6.85
CA ASP A 121 -5.32 12.28 -7.74
C ASP A 121 -6.70 11.71 -8.13
N CYS A 122 -7.32 10.96 -7.20
CA CYS A 122 -8.52 10.17 -7.44
C CYS A 122 -8.41 9.17 -8.61
N ASN A 123 -7.20 8.96 -9.14
CA ASN A 123 -6.93 8.11 -10.28
C ASN A 123 -6.43 6.76 -9.78
N VAL A 124 -7.35 5.82 -9.64
CA VAL A 124 -7.05 4.47 -9.16
C VAL A 124 -7.12 3.43 -10.27
N VAL A 125 -7.33 3.82 -11.52
CA VAL A 125 -7.54 2.89 -12.63
C VAL A 125 -6.29 2.04 -12.85
N LEU A 126 -6.46 0.72 -12.79
CA LEU A 126 -5.42 -0.26 -13.09
C LEU A 126 -5.65 -0.84 -14.48
N GLU A 127 -4.84 -0.43 -15.44
CA GLU A 127 -4.91 -1.00 -16.79
C GLU A 127 -4.33 -2.41 -16.85
N ARG A 128 -4.82 -3.23 -17.79
CA ARG A 128 -4.32 -4.60 -18.01
C ARG A 128 -2.81 -4.65 -18.21
N LYS A 129 -2.24 -3.70 -18.96
CA LYS A 129 -0.78 -3.64 -19.21
C LYS A 129 0.01 -3.41 -17.92
N GLN A 130 -0.49 -2.52 -17.06
CA GLN A 130 0.11 -2.23 -15.75
C GLN A 130 -0.02 -3.46 -14.83
N PHE A 131 -1.19 -4.11 -14.80
CA PHE A 131 -1.40 -5.35 -14.05
C PHE A 131 -0.37 -6.43 -14.44
N ILE A 132 -0.21 -6.70 -15.73
CA ILE A 132 0.74 -7.71 -16.24
C ILE A 132 2.18 -7.35 -15.84
N ARG A 133 2.54 -6.06 -15.88
CA ARG A 133 3.87 -5.58 -15.49
C ARG A 133 4.13 -5.84 -14.01
N VAL A 134 3.20 -5.47 -13.13
CA VAL A 134 3.34 -5.68 -11.68
C VAL A 134 3.37 -7.18 -11.36
N TYR A 135 2.50 -7.98 -11.98
CA TYR A 135 2.52 -9.43 -11.82
C TYR A 135 3.87 -10.06 -12.20
N SER A 136 4.41 -9.66 -13.36
CA SER A 136 5.69 -10.18 -13.85
C SER A 136 6.85 -9.81 -12.92
N LEU A 137 6.83 -8.59 -12.36
CA LEU A 137 7.82 -8.14 -11.40
C LEU A 137 7.78 -9.00 -10.12
N ILE A 138 6.59 -9.18 -9.55
CA ILE A 138 6.40 -10.00 -8.34
C ILE A 138 6.89 -11.44 -8.59
N LYS A 139 6.54 -12.02 -9.75
CA LYS A 139 6.95 -13.37 -10.11
C LYS A 139 8.48 -13.51 -10.18
N GLN A 140 9.16 -12.59 -10.86
CA GLN A 140 10.63 -12.60 -10.96
C GLN A 140 11.31 -12.48 -9.59
N THR A 141 10.77 -11.65 -8.70
CA THR A 141 11.31 -11.48 -7.34
C THR A 141 11.08 -12.71 -6.45
N SER A 142 10.06 -13.52 -6.73
CA SER A 142 9.80 -14.77 -5.99
C SER A 142 10.64 -15.98 -6.43
N GLU A 143 11.24 -15.92 -7.62
CA GLU A 143 12.07 -16.97 -8.20
C GLU A 143 13.58 -16.73 -8.00
N SER A 144 13.95 -15.60 -7.38
CA SER A 144 15.34 -15.21 -7.07
C SER A 144 15.68 -15.46 -5.60
#